data_AF-A0A7H4MWL6-F1
#
_entry.id   AF-A0A7H4MWL6-F1
#
_cell.length_a   1.000
_cell.length_b   1.000
_cell.length_c   1.000
_cell.angle_alpha   90.00
_cell.angle_beta   90.00
_cell.angle_gamma   90.00
#
_symmetry.space_group_name_H-M   'P 1'
#
loop_
_entity.id
_entity.type
_entity.pdbx_description
1 polymer ?
#
loop_
_entity_poly.entity_id
_entity_poly.type
_entity_poly.pdbx_seq_one_letter_code
_entity_poly.pdbx_strand_id
1 'polypeptide(L)'
;MENPHRQQLDWTLHLAARALDQSGTPQPFSLSGPLRHMANATMTPLNGCQPRHFARDKDTVALWLSGDGELWQGLAPDNPAIRDLSYLVMRNHLPQARFVCLWDFANRAPLTEVNVHHTPAGTHITFWRGDRVTHVTLYDDPGKRPDAILPLPESGI
;
A
#
# COMPACT_ATOMS: atom_id res chain seq x y z
N MET A 1 4.86 -13.50 5.85
CA MET A 1 6.27 -13.57 6.30
C MET A 1 6.27 -13.91 7.78
N GLU A 2 7.10 -14.88 8.19
CA GLU A 2 7.31 -15.18 9.60
C GLU A 2 8.38 -14.26 10.19
N ASN A 3 8.12 -13.76 11.40
CA ASN A 3 9.01 -12.89 12.15
C ASN A 3 8.94 -13.24 13.64
N PRO A 4 9.27 -14.48 14.04
CA PRO A 4 9.03 -15.00 15.39
C PRO A 4 9.72 -14.16 16.48
N HIS A 5 10.82 -13.47 16.12
CA HIS A 5 11.59 -12.62 17.03
C HIS A 5 11.14 -11.16 17.05
N ARG A 6 10.05 -10.81 16.33
CA ARG A 6 9.47 -9.46 16.28
C ARG A 6 10.50 -8.39 15.90
N GLN A 7 11.38 -8.72 14.97
CA GLN A 7 12.31 -7.75 14.41
C GLN A 7 11.54 -6.68 13.63
N GLN A 8 12.14 -5.51 13.48
CA GLN A 8 11.58 -4.47 12.62
C GLN A 8 11.57 -4.95 11.17
N LEU A 9 10.37 -4.99 10.58
CA LEU A 9 10.16 -5.25 9.17
C LEU A 9 9.63 -3.99 8.51
N ASP A 10 10.43 -3.44 7.59
CA ASP A 10 10.06 -2.27 6.82
C ASP A 10 9.80 -2.70 5.37
N TRP A 11 8.53 -2.72 4.96
CA TRP A 11 8.20 -2.72 3.53
C TRP A 11 8.26 -1.28 3.03
N THR A 12 9.14 -1.03 2.06
CA THR A 12 9.41 0.32 1.59
C THR A 12 9.07 0.46 0.11
N LEU A 13 8.36 1.52 -0.21
CA LEU A 13 8.05 1.94 -1.57
C LEU A 13 8.62 3.35 -1.81
N HIS A 14 9.37 3.48 -2.91
CA HIS A 14 9.88 4.74 -3.41
C HIS A 14 9.14 5.12 -4.68
N LEU A 15 8.62 6.34 -4.75
CA LEU A 15 7.86 6.81 -5.89
C LEU A 15 8.41 8.13 -6.41
N ALA A 16 8.65 8.16 -7.72
CA ALA A 16 8.84 9.39 -8.48
C ALA A 16 7.50 10.11 -8.71
N ALA A 17 6.79 10.39 -7.62
CA ALA A 17 5.48 11.01 -7.57
C ALA A 17 5.37 11.82 -6.28
N ARG A 18 4.44 12.78 -6.21
CA ARG A 18 4.20 13.59 -5.02
C ARG A 18 3.04 13.01 -4.23
N ALA A 19 3.25 12.63 -2.96
CA ALA A 19 2.17 12.25 -2.06
C ALA A 19 1.15 13.41 -1.91
N LEU A 20 -0.13 13.09 -1.97
CA LEU A 20 -1.23 14.06 -1.93
C LEU A 20 -1.97 14.08 -0.58
N ASP A 21 -1.90 12.99 0.16
CA ASP A 21 -2.68 12.72 1.38
C ASP A 21 -1.78 12.39 2.57
N GLN A 22 -0.59 12.96 2.59
CA GLN A 22 0.30 12.83 3.72
C GLN A 22 -0.36 13.37 4.99
N SER A 23 -0.44 12.51 6.00
CA SER A 23 -1.08 12.80 7.29
C SER A 23 -0.31 12.12 8.43
N GLY A 24 -0.73 12.40 9.67
CA GLY A 24 -0.19 11.78 10.87
C GLY A 24 0.71 12.67 11.70
N THR A 25 1.36 12.06 12.69
CA THR A 25 2.21 12.76 13.65
C THR A 25 3.61 12.97 13.06
N PRO A 26 4.11 14.21 12.98
CA PRO A 26 5.48 14.48 12.55
C PRO A 26 6.48 13.90 13.55
N GLN A 27 7.41 13.06 13.07
CA GLN A 27 8.51 12.54 13.89
C GLN A 27 9.62 11.95 13.01
N PRO A 28 10.87 11.89 13.49
CA PRO A 28 11.97 11.30 12.75
C PRO A 28 11.71 9.82 12.40
N PHE A 29 11.90 9.43 11.15
CA PHE A 29 11.72 8.04 10.69
C PHE A 29 12.74 7.05 11.29
N SER A 30 14.00 7.50 11.37
CA SER A 30 15.11 6.74 11.93
C SER A 30 16.10 7.68 12.62
N LEU A 31 16.78 7.19 13.65
CA LEU A 31 17.87 7.91 14.32
C LEU A 31 19.24 7.64 13.68
N SER A 32 19.32 6.67 12.77
CA SER A 32 20.58 6.24 12.14
C SER A 32 20.38 5.78 10.70
N GLY A 33 21.50 5.57 10.00
CA GLY A 33 21.50 5.11 8.61
C GLY A 33 21.05 6.17 7.59
N PRO A 34 20.86 5.77 6.31
CA PRO A 34 20.57 6.70 5.22
C PRO A 34 19.24 7.45 5.38
N LEU A 35 18.22 6.81 5.94
CA LEU A 35 16.87 7.39 6.10
C LEU A 35 16.71 8.29 7.32
N ARG A 36 17.78 8.56 8.08
CA ARG A 36 17.77 9.57 9.16
C ARG A 36 17.44 10.98 8.65
N HIS A 37 17.67 11.21 7.36
CA HIS A 37 17.46 12.49 6.67
C HIS A 37 16.15 12.53 5.89
N MET A 38 15.23 11.58 6.12
CA MET A 38 13.90 11.64 5.53
C MET A 38 13.19 12.92 5.99
N ALA A 39 13.01 13.85 5.08
CA ALA A 39 12.37 15.12 5.32
C ALA A 39 10.86 14.95 5.43
N ASN A 40 10.23 15.80 6.24
CA ASN A 40 8.80 15.83 6.47
C ASN A 40 8.23 14.46 6.87
N ALA A 41 8.95 13.64 7.63
CA ALA A 41 8.47 12.32 8.02
C ALA A 41 7.23 12.41 8.94
N THR A 42 6.17 11.71 8.58
CA THR A 42 4.95 11.54 9.40
C THR A 42 4.64 10.07 9.59
N MET A 43 4.00 9.75 10.72
CA MET A 43 3.56 8.40 11.05
C MET A 43 2.05 8.38 11.32
N THR A 44 1.38 7.38 10.76
CA THR A 44 -0.01 7.02 11.05
C THR A 44 -0.09 5.54 11.42
N PRO A 45 -0.94 5.14 12.38
CA PRO A 45 -1.27 3.73 12.55
C PRO A 45 -1.97 3.19 11.29
N LEU A 46 -1.58 2.00 10.87
CA LEU A 46 -2.26 1.25 9.82
C LEU A 46 -2.92 0.02 10.46
N ASN A 47 -4.23 -0.06 10.26
CA ASN A 47 -5.06 -1.19 10.62
C ASN A 47 -6.06 -1.38 9.48
N GLY A 48 -6.08 -2.58 8.89
CA GLY A 48 -6.89 -2.87 7.71
C GLY A 48 -6.31 -2.24 6.44
N CYS A 49 -7.18 -1.75 5.56
CA CYS A 49 -6.80 -1.23 4.25
C CYS A 49 -7.08 0.26 4.11
N GLN A 50 -6.08 1.03 3.68
CA GLN A 50 -6.19 2.48 3.50
C GLN A 50 -5.58 2.91 2.15
N PRO A 51 -6.19 3.87 1.44
CA PRO A 51 -5.61 4.42 0.22
C PRO A 51 -4.51 5.43 0.53
N ARG A 52 -3.53 5.53 -0.38
CA ARG A 52 -2.54 6.60 -0.48
C ARG A 52 -2.49 7.12 -1.90
N HIS A 53 -2.56 8.43 -2.07
CA HIS A 53 -2.68 9.09 -3.36
C HIS A 53 -1.38 9.80 -3.74
N PHE A 54 -0.99 9.64 -4.99
CA PHE A 54 0.22 10.23 -5.53
C PHE A 54 -0.06 10.93 -6.86
N ALA A 55 0.40 12.17 -7.00
CA ALA A 55 0.41 12.87 -8.28
C ALA A 55 1.68 12.53 -9.06
N ARG A 56 1.51 12.12 -10.31
CA ARG A 56 2.59 11.88 -11.27
C ARG A 56 2.24 12.61 -12.56
N ASP A 57 3.01 13.64 -12.89
CA ASP A 57 2.76 14.53 -14.03
C ASP A 57 1.32 15.10 -14.02
N LYS A 58 0.46 14.68 -14.95
CA LYS A 58 -0.95 15.10 -15.07
C LYS A 58 -1.93 14.09 -14.48
N ASP A 59 -1.44 12.96 -13.98
CA ASP A 59 -2.26 11.85 -13.49
C ASP A 59 -2.18 11.74 -11.96
N THR A 60 -3.21 11.15 -11.37
CA THR A 60 -3.22 10.74 -9.97
C THR A 60 -3.36 9.23 -9.91
N VAL A 61 -2.50 8.59 -9.12
CA VAL A 61 -2.56 7.15 -8.87
C VAL A 61 -2.87 6.92 -7.39
N ALA A 62 -3.67 5.90 -7.11
CA ALA A 62 -3.94 5.46 -5.75
C ALA A 62 -3.28 4.11 -5.48
N LEU A 63 -2.74 3.96 -4.28
CA LEU A 63 -2.27 2.70 -3.73
C LEU A 63 -3.12 2.37 -2.51
N TRP A 64 -3.88 1.29 -2.57
CA TRP A 64 -4.54 0.74 -1.40
C TRP A 64 -3.60 -0.21 -0.69
N LEU A 65 -3.23 0.13 0.54
CA LEU A 65 -2.30 -0.61 1.36
C LEU A 65 -3.05 -1.28 2.50
N SER A 66 -3.03 -2.61 2.52
CA SER A 66 -3.56 -3.42 3.61
C SER A 66 -2.45 -3.98 4.48
N GLY A 67 -2.64 -3.94 5.80
CA GLY A 67 -1.79 -4.60 6.78
C GLY A 67 -1.97 -3.99 8.17
N ASP A 68 -1.08 -4.36 9.08
CA ASP A 68 -1.11 -3.91 10.48
C ASP A 68 0.28 -3.44 10.91
N GLY A 69 0.37 -2.21 11.41
CA GLY A 69 1.61 -1.62 11.88
C GLY A 69 1.61 -0.10 11.82
N GLU A 70 2.76 0.47 11.51
CA GLU A 70 2.96 1.90 11.33
C GLU A 70 3.12 2.20 9.83
N LEU A 71 2.44 3.23 9.36
CA LEU A 71 2.59 3.74 8.01
C LEU A 71 3.26 5.10 8.04
N TRP A 72 4.45 5.13 7.47
CA TRP A 72 5.33 6.28 7.40
C TRP A 72 5.32 6.88 6.01
N GLN A 73 5.27 8.21 5.95
CA GLN A 73 5.41 8.98 4.71
C GLN A 73 6.47 10.05 4.90
N GLY A 74 7.25 10.32 3.85
CA GLY A 74 8.25 11.38 3.85
C GLY A 74 8.93 11.52 2.51
N LEU A 75 9.92 12.42 2.46
CA LEU A 75 10.73 12.67 1.27
C LEU A 75 12.17 12.29 1.56
N ALA A 76 12.80 11.56 0.64
CA ALA A 76 14.24 11.34 0.70
C ALA A 76 14.85 11.39 -0.71
N PRO A 77 16.15 11.68 -0.83
CA PRO A 77 16.79 11.83 -2.12
C PRO A 77 16.71 10.56 -2.97
N ASP A 78 16.50 10.74 -4.28
CA ASP A 78 16.72 9.70 -5.29
C ASP A 78 18.20 9.25 -5.26
N ASN A 79 18.53 8.09 -5.83
CA ASN A 79 19.91 7.64 -5.97
C ASN A 79 20.22 7.24 -7.42
N PRO A 80 20.93 8.09 -8.20
CA PRO A 80 21.57 9.35 -7.81
C PRO A 80 20.58 10.50 -7.52
N ALA A 81 20.94 11.39 -6.59
CA ALA A 81 20.07 12.43 -6.02
C ALA A 81 19.81 13.62 -6.97
N ILE A 82 19.02 13.38 -8.02
CA ILE A 82 18.58 14.41 -8.95
C ILE A 82 17.28 15.11 -8.49
N ARG A 83 16.52 14.48 -7.57
CA ARG A 83 15.30 15.01 -6.93
C ARG A 83 14.97 14.19 -5.67
N ASP A 84 14.02 14.66 -4.88
CA ASP A 84 13.42 13.85 -3.81
C ASP A 84 12.34 12.91 -4.35
N LEU A 85 12.26 11.72 -3.77
CA LEU A 85 11.19 10.74 -3.99
C LEU A 85 10.23 10.75 -2.81
N SER A 86 8.96 10.42 -3.06
CA SER A 86 8.03 10.09 -1.98
C SER A 86 8.37 8.69 -1.46
N TYR A 87 8.58 8.61 -0.15
CA TYR A 87 8.74 7.36 0.59
C TYR A 87 7.42 7.00 1.25
N LEU A 88 7.02 5.75 1.09
CA LEU A 88 5.96 5.12 1.85
C LEU A 88 6.54 3.87 2.51
N VAL A 89 6.56 3.82 3.83
CA VAL A 89 7.10 2.67 4.57
C VAL A 89 6.03 2.11 5.48
N MET A 90 5.71 0.82 5.32
CA MET A 90 4.98 0.06 6.33
C MET A 90 5.98 -0.60 7.24
N ARG A 91 6.02 -0.17 8.50
CA ARG A 91 6.84 -0.74 9.56
C ARG A 91 6.00 -1.63 10.44
N ASN A 92 6.46 -2.86 10.67
CA ASN A 92 5.78 -3.81 11.54
C ASN A 92 6.78 -4.60 12.42
N HIS A 93 6.27 -5.15 13.52
CA HIS A 93 7.00 -6.02 14.44
C HIS A 93 6.19 -7.30 14.76
N LEU A 94 5.15 -7.59 13.96
CA LEU A 94 4.25 -8.71 14.24
C LEU A 94 4.96 -10.03 13.98
N PRO A 95 4.72 -11.08 14.80
CA PRO A 95 5.25 -12.42 14.58
C PRO A 95 4.91 -13.02 13.22
N GLN A 96 3.78 -12.59 12.64
CA GLN A 96 3.43 -12.85 11.26
C GLN A 96 3.04 -11.53 10.59
N ALA A 97 3.84 -11.13 9.60
CA ALA A 97 3.59 -9.97 8.78
C ALA A 97 2.89 -10.39 7.49
N ARG A 98 1.75 -9.75 7.20
CA ARG A 98 1.04 -9.85 5.93
C ARG A 98 0.66 -8.44 5.50
N PHE A 99 0.95 -8.12 4.25
CA PHE A 99 0.57 -6.85 3.64
C PHE A 99 0.21 -7.08 2.18
N VAL A 100 -0.74 -6.30 1.69
CA VAL A 100 -1.22 -6.36 0.31
C VAL A 100 -1.29 -4.94 -0.23
N CYS A 101 -0.84 -4.78 -1.47
CA CYS A 101 -0.88 -3.53 -2.20
C CYS A 101 -1.79 -3.70 -3.42
N LEU A 102 -2.76 -2.82 -3.60
CA LEU A 102 -3.53 -2.71 -4.84
C LEU A 102 -3.25 -1.34 -5.46
N TRP A 103 -2.65 -1.37 -6.64
CA TRP A 103 -2.48 -0.16 -7.45
C TRP A 103 -3.74 0.11 -8.27
N ASP A 104 -4.27 1.32 -8.13
CA ASP A 104 -5.30 1.84 -9.01
C ASP A 104 -4.73 2.93 -9.91
N PHE A 105 -4.64 2.58 -11.19
CA PHE A 105 -4.21 3.48 -12.27
C PHE A 105 -5.40 4.05 -13.05
N ALA A 106 -6.63 3.84 -12.59
CA ALA A 106 -7.81 4.29 -13.31
C ALA A 106 -8.06 5.79 -13.11
N ASN A 107 -7.90 6.56 -14.19
CA ASN A 107 -8.30 7.97 -14.22
C ASN A 107 -9.82 8.18 -14.28
N ARG A 108 -10.59 7.12 -14.53
CA ARG A 108 -12.06 7.10 -14.57
C ARG A 108 -12.57 5.90 -13.78
N ALA A 109 -13.57 6.12 -12.94
CA ALA A 109 -14.11 5.13 -12.00
C ALA A 109 -13.03 4.52 -11.07
N PRO A 110 -12.39 5.33 -10.20
CA PRO A 110 -11.40 4.84 -9.25
C PRO A 110 -12.01 3.83 -8.27
N LEU A 111 -11.16 3.06 -7.60
CA LEU A 111 -11.56 2.21 -6.50
C LEU A 111 -12.18 3.06 -5.39
N THR A 112 -13.35 2.67 -4.94
CA THR A 112 -14.10 3.35 -3.86
C THR A 112 -13.90 2.67 -2.52
N GLU A 113 -13.67 1.35 -2.53
CA GLU A 113 -13.45 0.54 -1.34
C GLU A 113 -12.56 -0.66 -1.67
N VAL A 114 -11.75 -1.09 -0.70
CA VAL A 114 -10.95 -2.32 -0.77
C VAL A 114 -10.98 -2.99 0.60
N ASN A 115 -11.41 -4.25 0.63
CA ASN A 115 -11.40 -5.11 1.79
C ASN A 115 -10.46 -6.29 1.55
N VAL A 116 -9.61 -6.58 2.53
CA VAL A 116 -8.62 -7.65 2.47
C VAL A 116 -8.80 -8.53 3.69
N HIS A 117 -9.00 -9.83 3.45
CA HIS A 117 -9.17 -10.83 4.49
C HIS A 117 -8.19 -11.97 4.29
N HIS A 118 -7.44 -12.28 5.35
CA HIS A 118 -6.54 -13.42 5.35
C HIS A 118 -7.28 -14.67 5.86
N THR A 119 -7.19 -15.75 5.09
CA THR A 119 -7.78 -17.05 5.40
C THR A 119 -6.68 -18.13 5.36
N PRO A 120 -6.96 -19.36 5.84
CA PRO A 120 -6.03 -20.48 5.68
C PRO A 120 -5.79 -20.89 4.22
N ALA A 121 -6.70 -20.54 3.30
CA ALA A 121 -6.58 -20.86 1.88
C ALA A 121 -5.78 -19.80 1.09
N GLY A 122 -5.48 -18.66 1.71
CA GLY A 122 -4.82 -17.53 1.09
C GLY A 122 -5.46 -16.19 1.48
N THR A 123 -5.24 -15.17 0.68
CA THR A 123 -5.74 -13.82 0.90
C THR A 123 -6.87 -13.48 -0.08
N HIS A 124 -8.03 -13.15 0.47
CA HIS A 124 -9.19 -12.70 -0.30
C HIS A 124 -9.20 -11.18 -0.34
N ILE A 125 -9.33 -10.64 -1.53
CA ILE A 125 -9.37 -9.20 -1.80
C ILE A 125 -10.71 -8.93 -2.47
N THR A 126 -11.50 -8.05 -1.88
CA THR A 126 -12.73 -7.54 -2.49
C THR A 126 -12.53 -6.06 -2.74
N PHE A 127 -12.81 -5.59 -3.95
CA PHE A 127 -12.70 -4.17 -4.26
C PHE A 127 -13.87 -3.69 -5.11
N TRP A 128 -14.20 -2.42 -4.94
CA TRP A 128 -15.35 -1.78 -5.56
C TRP A 128 -14.93 -0.62 -6.46
N ARG A 129 -15.60 -0.50 -7.60
CA ARG A 129 -15.61 0.71 -8.45
C ARG A 129 -17.05 1.19 -8.54
N GLY A 130 -17.48 2.01 -7.58
CA GLY A 130 -18.91 2.28 -7.38
C GLY A 130 -19.63 0.99 -7.00
N ASP A 131 -20.70 0.65 -7.71
CA ASP A 131 -21.50 -0.56 -7.43
C ASP A 131 -20.88 -1.86 -7.97
N ARG A 132 -19.79 -1.76 -8.76
CA ARG A 132 -19.13 -2.92 -9.36
C ARG A 132 -18.14 -3.54 -8.39
N VAL A 133 -18.42 -4.77 -7.96
CA VAL A 133 -17.56 -5.55 -7.06
C VAL A 133 -16.70 -6.57 -7.82
N THR A 134 -15.43 -6.68 -7.45
CA THR A 134 -14.52 -7.74 -7.91
C THR A 134 -13.98 -8.49 -6.71
N HIS A 135 -13.90 -9.82 -6.81
CA HIS A 135 -13.30 -10.68 -5.79
C HIS A 135 -12.05 -11.34 -6.37
N VAL A 136 -10.94 -11.25 -5.65
CA VAL A 136 -9.67 -11.87 -6.02
C VAL A 136 -9.18 -12.74 -4.87
N THR A 137 -8.78 -13.97 -5.17
CA THR A 137 -8.11 -14.86 -4.21
C THR A 137 -6.65 -15.03 -4.61
N LEU A 138 -5.76 -14.60 -3.72
CA LEU A 138 -4.33 -14.89 -3.79
C LEU A 138 -4.05 -16.12 -2.94
N TYR A 139 -3.56 -17.21 -3.54
CA TYR A 139 -3.26 -18.43 -2.80
C TYR A 139 -1.86 -18.37 -2.19
N ASP A 140 -1.68 -19.03 -1.05
CA ASP A 140 -0.36 -19.12 -0.39
C ASP A 140 0.60 -20.05 -1.16
N ASP A 141 0.07 -20.95 -2.00
CA ASP A 141 0.87 -21.76 -2.94
C ASP A 141 1.38 -20.88 -4.10
N PRO A 142 2.69 -20.65 -4.23
CA PRO A 142 3.26 -19.81 -5.28
C PRO A 142 3.04 -20.36 -6.70
N GLY A 143 2.75 -21.65 -6.85
CA GLY A 143 2.44 -22.27 -8.13
C GLY A 143 1.02 -21.98 -8.63
N LYS A 144 0.14 -21.53 -7.72
CA LYS A 144 -1.28 -21.30 -8.03
C LYS A 144 -1.52 -19.84 -8.42
N ARG A 145 -2.07 -19.65 -9.61
CA ARG A 145 -2.42 -18.31 -10.11
C ARG A 145 -3.53 -17.69 -9.28
N PRO A 146 -3.57 -16.34 -9.18
CA PRO A 146 -4.73 -15.65 -8.63
C PRO A 146 -6.02 -16.06 -9.33
N ASP A 147 -7.08 -16.25 -8.57
CA ASP A 147 -8.44 -16.42 -9.09
C ASP A 147 -9.20 -15.10 -8.96
N ALA A 148 -9.90 -14.68 -10.01
CA ALA A 148 -10.58 -13.39 -10.08
C ALA A 148 -12.00 -13.55 -10.61
N ILE A 149 -12.97 -13.22 -9.77
CA ILE A 149 -14.39 -13.16 -10.13
C ILE A 149 -14.71 -11.70 -10.44
N LEU A 150 -14.81 -11.40 -11.74
CA LEU A 150 -15.11 -10.08 -12.26
C LEU A 150 -16.61 -9.77 -12.14
N PRO A 151 -16.99 -8.49 -12.01
CA PRO A 151 -18.38 -8.08 -12.08
C PRO A 151 -18.97 -8.48 -13.43
N LEU A 152 -20.23 -8.93 -13.43
CA LEU A 152 -20.96 -9.24 -14.66
C LEU A 152 -20.96 -8.00 -15.58
N PRO A 153 -20.73 -8.16 -16.89
CA PRO A 153 -20.87 -7.05 -17.81
C PRO A 153 -22.31 -6.53 -17.72
N GLU A 154 -22.46 -5.21 -17.65
CA GLU A 154 -23.78 -4.58 -17.80
C GLU A 154 -24.39 -5.12 -19.09
N SER A 155 -25.54 -5.78 -18.95
CA SER A 155 -26.35 -6.18 -20.10
C SER A 155 -26.81 -4.87 -20.73
N GLY A 156 -26.16 -4.46 -21.82
CA GLY A 156 -26.56 -3.29 -22.58
C GLY A 156 -28.02 -3.46 -23.00
N ILE A 157 -28.86 -2.52 -22.57
CA ILE A 157 -30.19 -2.26 -23.14
C ILE A 157 -30.00 -1.20 -24.22
#